data_AF-A0A2T1D276-F1
#
_entry.id   AF-A0A2T1D276-F1
#
_cell.length_a   1.000
_cell.length_b   1.000
_cell.length_c   1.000
_cell.angle_alpha   90.00
_cell.angle_beta   90.00
_cell.angle_gamma   90.00
#
_symmetry.space_group_name_H-M   'P 1'
#
loop_
_entity.id
_entity.type
_entity.pdbx_description
1 polymer ?
#
loop_
_entity_poly.entity_id
_entity_poly.type
_entity_poly.pdbx_seq_one_letter_code
_entity_poly.pdbx_strand_id
1 'polypeptide(L)' 'MTTRIVLDSDIRSTVDQIQAVTKSPSPSHAIALLVSRYGKHLIGTWEVDPEQPCCTGGVRLPDQKP' A
#
# COMPACT_ATOMS: atom_id res chain seq x y z
N MET A 1 -4.18 7.14 -22.82
CA MET A 1 -2.93 6.65 -22.21
C MET A 1 -3.31 5.72 -21.07
N THR A 2 -2.82 4.49 -21.07
CA THR A 2 -3.10 3.50 -20.01
C THR A 2 -1.81 3.23 -19.26
N THR A 3 -1.71 3.74 -18.03
CA THR A 3 -0.56 3.50 -17.16
C THR A 3 -0.65 2.08 -16.61
N ARG A 4 0.38 1.26 -16.86
CA ARG A 4 0.46 -0.10 -16.29
C ARG A 4 1.10 -0.02 -14.91
N ILE A 5 0.36 -0.43 -13.88
CA ILE A 5 0.87 -0.54 -12.52
C ILE A 5 1.30 -1.98 -12.32
N VAL A 6 2.61 -2.20 -12.11
CA VAL A 6 3.16 -3.50 -11.74
C VAL A 6 3.33 -3.49 -10.22
N LEU A 7 2.66 -4.42 -9.56
CA LEU A 7 2.76 -4.59 -8.11
C LEU A 7 3.91 -5.55 -7.81
N ASP A 8 4.64 -5.23 -6.74
CA ASP A 8 5.58 -6.17 -6.12
C ASP A 8 4.83 -7.44 -5.63
N SER A 9 5.54 -8.56 -5.50
CA SER A 9 4.96 -9.85 -5.11
C SER A 9 4.23 -9.78 -3.76
N ASP A 10 4.78 -9.05 -2.80
CA ASP A 10 4.23 -8.99 -1.45
C ASP A 10 2.94 -8.15 -1.43
N ILE A 11 2.94 -7.06 -2.19
CA ILE A 11 1.76 -6.20 -2.38
C ILE A 11 0.68 -6.98 -3.13
N ARG A 12 1.06 -7.77 -4.15
CA ARG A 12 0.12 -8.59 -4.90
C ARG A 12 -0.54 -9.64 -4.02
N SER A 13 0.23 -10.35 -3.19
CA SER A 13 -0.31 -11.30 -2.21
C SER A 13 -1.30 -10.64 -1.26
N THR A 14 -1.00 -9.42 -0.81
CA THR A 14 -1.92 -8.63 0.03
C THR A 14 -3.22 -8.28 -0.70
N VAL A 15 -3.14 -7.85 -1.96
CA VAL A 15 -4.32 -7.54 -2.78
C VAL A 15 -5.17 -8.80 -3.02
N ASP A 16 -4.55 -9.96 -3.26
CA ASP A 16 -5.25 -11.22 -3.45
C ASP A 16 -6.01 -11.65 -2.17
N GLN A 17 -5.41 -11.49 -0.99
CA GLN A 17 -6.09 -11.74 0.29
C GLN A 17 -7.29 -10.80 0.49
N ILE A 18 -7.13 -9.51 0.18
CA ILE A 18 -8.20 -8.52 0.29
C ILE A 18 -9.31 -8.84 -0.70
N GLN A 19 -8.97 -9.23 -1.93
CA GLN A 19 -9.94 -9.66 -2.93
C GLN A 19 -10.75 -10.86 -2.42
N ALA A 20 -10.10 -11.85 -1.81
CA ALA A 20 -10.77 -13.03 -1.24
C ALA A 20 -11.73 -12.65 -0.10
N VAL A 21 -11.30 -11.80 0.83
CA VAL A 21 -12.12 -11.39 1.99
C VAL A 21 -13.30 -10.52 1.56
N THR A 22 -13.08 -9.59 0.62
CA THR A 22 -14.11 -8.67 0.13
C THR A 22 -15.00 -9.28 -0.96
N LYS A 23 -14.67 -10.48 -1.45
CA LYS A 23 -15.31 -11.13 -2.61
C LYS A 23 -15.33 -10.23 -3.84
N SER A 24 -14.25 -9.48 -4.04
CA SER A 24 -14.14 -8.54 -5.16
C SER A 24 -13.96 -9.27 -6.50
N PRO A 25 -14.59 -8.79 -7.60
CA PRO A 25 -14.53 -9.45 -8.90
C PRO A 25 -13.17 -9.30 -9.61
N SER A 26 -12.32 -8.37 -9.17
CA SER A 26 -10.98 -8.17 -9.73
C SER A 26 -10.04 -7.51 -8.72
N PRO A 27 -8.71 -7.61 -8.93
CA PRO A 27 -7.72 -6.92 -8.11
C PRO A 27 -7.92 -5.40 -8.12
N SER A 28 -8.27 -4.83 -9.27
CA SER A 28 -8.57 -3.39 -9.39
C SER A 28 -9.77 -2.99 -8.56
N HIS A 29 -10.79 -3.84 -8.47
CA HIS A 29 -11.96 -3.57 -7.62
C HIS A 29 -11.59 -3.63 -6.13
N ALA A 30 -10.76 -4.59 -5.72
CA ALA A 30 -10.27 -4.69 -4.35
C ALA A 30 -9.43 -3.45 -3.95
N ILE A 31 -8.55 -2.99 -4.84
CA ILE A 31 -7.77 -1.76 -4.67
C ILE A 31 -8.70 -0.53 -4.58
N ALA A 32 -9.72 -0.45 -5.44
CA ALA A 32 -10.68 0.64 -5.40
C ALA A 32 -11.45 0.69 -4.06
N LEU A 33 -11.80 -0.46 -3.48
CA LEU A 33 -12.42 -0.53 -2.15
C LEU A 33 -11.48 -0.06 -1.04
N LEU A 34 -10.21 -0.49 -1.08
CA LEU A 34 -9.17 -0.02 -0.16
C LEU A 34 -9.03 1.50 -0.19
N VAL A 35 -8.85 2.07 -1.39
CA VAL A 35 -8.70 3.52 -1.59
C VAL A 35 -9.98 4.25 -1.22
N SER A 36 -11.16 3.69 -1.50
CA SER A 36 -12.42 4.35 -1.13
C SER A 36 -12.64 4.38 0.39
N ARG A 37 -12.24 3.32 1.09
CA ARG A 37 -12.41 3.20 2.55
C ARG A 37 -11.36 3.99 3.34
N TYR A 38 -10.11 3.96 2.89
CA TYR A 38 -8.98 4.51 3.64
C TYR A 38 -8.29 5.67 2.94
N GLY A 39 -8.54 5.93 1.66
CA GLY A 39 -7.82 6.94 0.87
C GLY A 39 -7.84 8.34 1.47
N LYS A 40 -8.96 8.77 2.06
CA LYS A 40 -9.02 10.07 2.76
C LYS A 40 -8.09 10.13 3.98
N HIS A 41 -8.02 9.03 4.72
CA HIS A 41 -7.14 8.93 5.88
C HIS A 41 -5.68 8.83 5.43
N LEU A 42 -5.40 7.98 4.44
CA LEU A 42 -4.11 7.81 3.82
C LEU A 42 -3.58 9.13 3.26
N ILE A 43 -4.37 9.95 2.57
CA ILE A 43 -3.89 11.27 2.09
C ILE A 43 -3.44 12.18 3.25
N GLY A 44 -4.06 12.06 4.43
CA GLY A 44 -3.71 12.86 5.61
C GLY A 44 -2.60 12.28 6.49
N THR A 45 -2.32 10.98 6.40
CA THR A 45 -1.35 10.28 7.25
C THR A 45 -0.18 9.66 6.49
N TRP A 46 -0.27 9.60 5.16
CA TRP A 46 0.82 9.16 4.30
C TRP A 46 1.81 10.31 4.21
N GLU A 47 2.70 10.38 5.18
CA GLU A 47 3.93 11.12 5.03
C GLU A 47 4.64 10.53 3.80
N VAL A 48 4.67 11.30 2.72
CA VAL A 48 5.60 11.05 1.62
C VAL A 48 6.95 11.38 2.22
N ASP A 49 7.65 10.37 2.72
CA ASP A 49 9.04 10.48 3.13
C ASP A 49 9.84 10.98 1.91
N PRO A 50 10.25 12.26 1.87
CA PRO A 50 10.93 12.81 0.71
C PRO A 50 12.36 12.24 0.59
N GLU A 51 12.81 11.50 1.60
CA GLU A 51 14.16 10.93 1.71
C GLU A 51 14.21 9.41 1.52
N GLN A 52 13.20 8.77 0.93
CA GLN A 52 13.34 7.41 0.41
C GLN A 52 13.68 7.41 -1.09
N PRO A 53 14.95 7.61 -1.49
CA PRO A 53 15.40 7.09 -2.76
C PRO A 53 15.26 5.57 -2.70
N CYS A 54 14.68 5.01 -3.77
CA CYS A 54 14.66 3.58 -3.99
C CYS A 54 16.02 2.97 -3.63
N CYS A 55 15.97 1.86 -2.89
CA CYS A 55 17.10 1.05 -2.44
C CYS A 55 17.87 1.67 -1.27
N THR A 56 17.69 1.14 -0.05
CA THR A 56 18.70 0.30 0.66
C THR A 56 18.27 0.08 2.12
N GLY A 57 18.00 -1.18 2.44
CA GLY A 57 18.18 -1.86 3.74
C GLY A 57 17.99 -1.12 5.06
N GLY A 58 17.07 -1.64 5.88
CA GLY A 58 17.26 -1.64 7.33
C GLY A 58 16.02 -1.30 8.14
N VAL A 59 15.20 -2.30 8.41
CA VAL A 59 14.25 -2.27 9.53
C VAL A 59 14.99 -1.90 10.82
N ARG A 60 14.56 -0.84 11.52
CA ARG A 60 14.62 -0.74 13.00
C ARG A 60 13.85 0.49 13.53
N LEU A 61 12.72 0.22 14.21
CA LEU A 61 12.30 0.92 15.44
C LEU A 61 12.47 -0.09 16.59
N PRO A 62 12.47 0.30 17.88
CA PRO A 62 12.57 1.64 18.49
C PRO A 62 13.67 1.72 19.58
N ASP A 63 13.98 2.90 20.11
CA ASP A 63 14.16 3.06 21.57
C ASP A 63 13.96 4.52 22.02
N GLN A 64 13.39 4.67 23.22
CA GLN A 64 12.82 5.89 23.77
C GLN A 64 13.83 6.73 24.58
N LYS A 65 13.73 8.07 24.46
CA LYS A 65 13.97 9.13 25.47
C LYS A 65 15.40 9.26 26.10
N PRO A 66 15.75 10.34 26.83
CA PRO A 66 14.96 11.28 27.66
C PRO A 66 14.65 12.66 27.03
#